data_AF-A0AAU7U4K0-F1
#
_entry.id   AF-A0AAU7U4K0-F1
#
_cell.length_a   1.000
_cell.length_b   1.000
_cell.length_c   1.000
_cell.angle_alpha   90.00
_cell.angle_beta   90.00
_cell.angle_gamma   90.00
#
_symmetry.space_group_name_H-M   'P 1'
#
loop_
_entity.id
_entity.type
_entity.pdbx_description
1 polymer ?
#
loop_
_entity_poly.entity_id
_entity_poly.type
_entity_poly.pdbx_seq_one_letter_code
_entity_poly.pdbx_strand_id
1 'polypeptide(L)'
;MFKILLSGKFLVLPTLITIILWLVFNLNNLQGKVKTYQQRAYHAESLVVTLQGKVDDMKARQQSVADLDKKYSMELDNAKKAINELESDVIAGRRRLQLSTKCASTTTSAGMDDACTTRFNHALERNYFTLRERIVLSEKMILGLQQYIAEQCAY
;
A
#
# COMPACT_ATOMS: atom_id res chain seq x y z
N MET A 1 36.95 72.60 43.51
CA MET A 1 35.93 71.66 42.97
C MET A 1 36.51 70.44 42.24
N PHE A 2 37.73 70.50 41.67
CA PHE A 2 38.31 69.39 40.89
C PHE A 2 38.84 68.17 41.70
N LYS A 3 39.14 68.34 43.00
CA LYS A 3 39.65 67.25 43.86
C LYS A 3 38.61 66.22 44.31
N ILE A 4 37.31 66.57 44.32
CA ILE A 4 36.22 65.65 44.72
C ILE A 4 35.93 64.62 43.60
N LEU A 5 36.13 65.03 42.34
CA LEU A 5 36.03 64.18 41.16
C LEU A 5 37.17 63.14 41.04
N LEU A 6 38.27 63.33 41.79
CA LEU A 6 39.46 62.45 41.76
C LEU A 6 39.58 61.58 43.02
N SER A 7 38.47 61.32 43.73
CA SER A 7 38.47 60.34 44.83
C SER A 7 38.32 58.93 44.27
N GLY A 8 39.21 58.01 44.61
CA GLY A 8 39.23 56.64 44.05
C GLY A 8 37.91 55.87 44.20
N LYS A 9 37.06 56.27 45.17
CA LYS A 9 35.72 55.72 45.38
C LYS A 9 34.74 56.03 44.22
N PHE A 10 34.88 57.16 43.54
CA PHE A 10 34.00 57.56 42.43
C PHE A 10 34.33 56.80 41.13
N LEU A 11 35.58 56.32 40.98
CA LEU A 11 36.02 55.52 39.83
C LEU A 11 35.74 54.02 39.98
N VAL A 12 35.74 53.48 41.21
CA VAL A 12 35.56 52.04 41.45
C VAL A 12 34.12 51.57 41.18
N LEU A 13 33.11 52.37 41.57
CA LEU A 13 31.70 52.03 41.35
C LEU A 13 31.33 51.79 39.88
N PRO A 14 31.67 52.67 38.90
CA PRO A 14 31.34 52.42 37.50
C PRO A 14 32.06 51.18 36.94
N THR A 15 33.28 50.88 37.39
CA THR A 15 34.00 49.65 36.95
C THR A 15 33.35 48.36 37.47
N LEU A 16 32.83 48.35 38.69
CA LEU A 16 32.10 47.19 39.21
C LEU A 16 30.78 47.00 38.45
N ILE A 17 30.08 48.09 38.13
CA ILE A 17 28.83 48.04 37.37
C ILE A 17 29.07 47.50 35.96
N THR A 18 30.14 47.89 35.27
CA THR A 18 30.45 47.35 33.94
C THR A 18 30.81 45.86 33.99
N ILE A 19 31.53 45.41 35.00
CA ILE A 19 31.83 43.99 35.21
C ILE A 19 30.54 43.18 35.45
N ILE A 20 29.63 43.69 36.28
CA ILE A 20 28.34 43.06 36.55
C ILE A 20 27.50 42.98 35.28
N LEU A 21 27.39 44.08 34.51
CA LEU A 21 26.69 44.12 33.23
C LEU A 21 27.26 43.10 32.24
N TRP A 22 28.59 42.99 32.16
CA TRP A 22 29.26 42.02 31.30
C TRP A 22 28.98 40.57 31.72
N LEU A 23 28.99 40.27 33.03
CA LEU A 23 28.62 38.96 33.56
C LEU A 23 27.16 38.61 33.25
N VAL A 24 26.23 39.53 33.48
CA VAL A 24 24.80 39.34 33.17
C VAL A 24 24.58 39.09 31.68
N PHE A 25 25.25 39.84 30.81
CA PHE A 25 25.19 39.63 29.36
C PHE A 25 25.69 38.23 28.96
N ASN A 26 26.81 37.78 29.53
CA ASN A 26 27.35 36.44 29.28
C ASN A 26 26.42 35.34 29.78
N LEU A 27 25.84 35.48 30.98
CA LEU A 27 24.88 34.53 31.53
C LEU A 27 23.63 34.42 30.64
N ASN A 28 23.09 35.56 30.17
CA ASN A 28 21.96 35.57 29.25
C ASN A 28 22.30 34.90 27.91
N ASN A 29 23.49 35.13 27.36
CA ASN A 29 23.96 34.48 26.14
C ASN A 29 24.09 32.95 26.32
N LEU A 30 24.64 32.50 27.45
CA LEU A 30 24.75 31.07 27.78
C LEU A 30 23.39 30.41 27.96
N GLN A 31 22.47 31.04 28.69
CA GLN A 31 21.10 30.55 28.84
C GLN A 31 20.37 30.49 27.49
N GLY A 32 20.56 31.49 26.63
CA GLY A 32 20.04 31.49 25.27
C GLY A 32 20.53 30.28 24.47
N LYS A 33 21.84 30.01 24.51
CA LYS A 33 22.43 28.82 23.88
C LYS A 33 21.81 27.52 24.41
N VAL A 34 21.74 27.34 25.74
CA VAL A 34 21.14 26.14 26.36
C VAL A 34 19.69 25.92 25.89
N LYS A 35 18.87 26.97 25.88
CA LYS A 35 17.49 26.90 25.39
C LYS A 35 17.43 26.45 23.93
N THR A 36 18.31 26.97 23.08
CA THR A 36 18.35 26.55 21.66
C THR A 36 18.76 25.09 21.47
N TYR A 37 19.71 24.57 22.26
CA TYR A 37 20.08 23.16 22.21
C TYR A 37 18.95 22.25 22.69
N GLN A 38 18.28 22.61 23.79
CA GLN A 38 17.12 21.87 24.29
C GLN A 38 15.96 21.84 23.29
N GLN A 39 15.66 22.99 22.68
CA GLN A 39 14.64 23.08 21.64
C GLN A 39 14.97 22.17 20.45
N ARG A 40 16.23 22.16 19.99
CA ARG A 40 16.67 21.25 18.92
C ARG A 40 16.52 19.78 19.30
N ALA A 41 16.85 19.41 20.53
CA ALA A 41 16.67 18.05 21.03
C ALA A 41 15.18 17.64 21.01
N TYR A 42 14.29 18.49 21.54
CA TYR A 42 12.85 18.24 21.53
C TYR A 42 12.25 18.15 20.10
N HIS A 43 12.70 19.03 19.20
CA HIS A 43 12.30 18.96 17.78
C HIS A 43 12.77 17.67 17.12
N ALA A 44 14.00 17.23 17.40
CA ALA A 44 14.51 15.97 16.89
C ALA A 44 13.72 14.75 17.44
N GLU A 45 13.46 14.72 18.75
CA GLU A 45 12.67 13.65 19.39
C GLU A 45 11.25 13.59 18.83
N SER A 46 10.56 14.72 18.74
CA SER A 46 9.19 14.77 18.20
C SER A 46 9.13 14.38 16.72
N LEU A 47 10.15 14.74 15.93
CA LEU A 47 10.28 14.29 14.55
C LEU A 47 10.47 12.78 14.47
N VAL A 48 11.34 12.19 15.31
CA VAL A 48 11.54 10.75 15.38
C VAL A 48 10.25 10.02 15.73
N VAL A 49 9.51 10.49 16.74
CA VAL A 49 8.21 9.91 17.11
C VAL A 49 7.20 10.01 15.96
N THR A 50 7.15 11.16 15.29
CA THR A 50 6.25 11.37 14.13
C THR A 50 6.60 10.43 12.97
N LEU A 51 7.90 10.26 12.69
CA LEU A 51 8.38 9.35 11.66
C LEU A 51 8.10 7.89 12.02
N GLN A 52 8.28 7.52 13.28
CA GLN A 52 7.97 6.19 13.77
C GLN A 52 6.49 5.85 13.56
N GLY A 53 5.58 6.77 13.93
CA GLY A 53 4.15 6.60 13.68
C GLY A 53 3.81 6.42 12.19
N LYS A 54 4.50 7.14 11.29
CA LYS A 54 4.34 6.95 9.84
C LYS A 54 4.86 5.61 9.35
N VAL A 55 6.00 5.14 9.87
CA VAL A 55 6.57 3.83 9.52
C VAL A 55 5.64 2.71 9.99
N ASP A 56 5.07 2.83 11.18
CA ASP A 56 4.14 1.84 11.73
C ASP A 56 2.83 1.79 10.92
N ASP A 57 2.29 2.95 10.52
CA ASP A 57 1.15 3.01 9.59
C ASP A 57 1.48 2.36 8.24
N MET A 58 2.63 2.70 7.63
CA MET A 58 3.07 2.07 6.38
C MET A 58 3.20 0.55 6.51
N LYS A 59 3.74 0.06 7.63
CA LYS A 59 3.89 -1.36 7.90
C LYS A 59 2.52 -2.05 8.04
N ALA A 60 1.59 -1.44 8.76
CA ALA A 60 0.24 -1.97 8.92
C ALA A 60 -0.49 -2.09 7.58
N ARG A 61 -0.40 -1.05 6.72
CA ARG A 61 -0.96 -1.07 5.37
C ARG A 61 -0.32 -2.15 4.50
N GLN A 62 1.01 -2.28 4.53
CA GLN A 62 1.71 -3.34 3.78
C GLN A 62 1.26 -4.75 4.21
N GLN A 63 1.09 -4.97 5.52
CA GLN A 63 0.61 -6.25 6.04
C GLN A 63 -0.82 -6.53 5.57
N SER A 64 -1.71 -5.55 5.68
CA SER A 64 -3.10 -5.68 5.21
C SER A 64 -3.18 -5.98 3.70
N VAL A 65 -2.35 -5.34 2.87
CA VAL A 65 -2.28 -5.62 1.42
C VAL A 65 -1.76 -7.04 1.15
N ALA A 66 -0.76 -7.50 1.91
CA ALA A 66 -0.23 -8.86 1.77
C ALA A 66 -1.26 -9.92 2.19
N ASP A 67 -2.06 -9.66 3.22
CA ASP A 67 -3.14 -10.55 3.64
C ASP A 67 -4.26 -10.61 2.59
N LEU A 68 -4.59 -9.47 1.98
CA LEU A 68 -5.54 -9.39 0.88
C LEU A 68 -5.07 -10.20 -0.34
N ASP A 69 -3.80 -10.02 -0.74
CA ASP A 69 -3.19 -10.77 -1.84
C ASP A 69 -3.23 -12.27 -1.57
N LYS A 70 -2.84 -12.68 -0.35
CA LYS A 70 -2.88 -14.09 0.07
C LYS A 70 -4.30 -14.66 0.00
N LYS A 71 -5.31 -13.92 0.47
CA LYS A 71 -6.72 -14.35 0.42
C LYS A 71 -7.16 -14.61 -1.01
N TYR A 72 -6.98 -13.64 -1.91
CA TYR A 72 -7.43 -13.78 -3.30
C TYR A 72 -6.59 -14.77 -4.12
N SER A 73 -5.31 -14.93 -3.80
CA SER A 73 -4.45 -15.96 -4.38
C SER A 73 -4.91 -17.37 -4.01
N MET A 74 -5.24 -17.62 -2.73
CA MET A 74 -5.80 -18.90 -2.28
C MET A 74 -7.15 -19.20 -2.93
N GLU A 75 -8.05 -18.22 -2.99
CA GLU A 75 -9.35 -18.39 -3.64
C GLU A 75 -9.21 -18.67 -5.14
N LEU A 76 -8.27 -18.02 -5.81
CA LEU A 76 -7.96 -18.25 -7.22
C LEU A 76 -7.43 -19.67 -7.44
N ASP A 77 -6.49 -20.13 -6.63
CA ASP A 77 -5.87 -21.44 -6.78
C ASP A 77 -6.88 -22.57 -6.53
N ASN A 78 -7.74 -22.41 -5.51
CA ASN A 78 -8.83 -23.34 -5.26
C ASN A 78 -9.82 -23.42 -6.43
N ALA A 79 -10.20 -22.27 -7.00
CA ALA A 79 -11.10 -22.23 -8.14
C ALA A 79 -10.47 -22.84 -9.40
N LYS A 80 -9.18 -22.61 -9.65
CA LYS A 80 -8.42 -23.26 -10.73
C LYS A 80 -8.37 -24.77 -10.55
N LYS A 81 -8.12 -25.26 -9.33
CA LYS A 81 -8.13 -26.69 -9.03
C LYS A 81 -9.48 -27.33 -9.35
N ALA A 82 -10.58 -26.69 -8.95
CA ALA A 82 -11.93 -27.16 -9.26
C ALA A 82 -12.22 -27.16 -10.78
N ILE A 83 -11.70 -26.18 -11.54
CA ILE A 83 -11.80 -26.16 -13.01
C ILE A 83 -11.04 -27.33 -13.62
N ASN A 84 -9.79 -27.55 -13.20
CA ASN A 84 -8.93 -28.62 -13.71
C ASN A 84 -9.49 -30.01 -13.42
N GLU A 85 -10.10 -30.21 -12.25
CA GLU A 85 -10.79 -31.45 -11.91
C GLU A 85 -12.00 -31.68 -12.83
N LEU A 86 -12.78 -30.62 -13.09
CA LEU A 86 -13.90 -30.69 -14.03
C LEU A 86 -13.42 -31.00 -15.45
N GLU A 87 -12.33 -30.39 -15.90
CA GLU A 87 -11.72 -30.66 -17.21
C GLU A 87 -11.26 -32.12 -17.31
N SER A 88 -10.57 -32.63 -16.29
CA SER A 88 -10.17 -34.03 -16.24
C SER A 88 -11.36 -35.00 -16.28
N ASP A 89 -12.45 -34.68 -15.57
CA ASP A 89 -13.68 -35.46 -15.59
C ASP A 89 -14.38 -35.48 -16.95
N VAL A 90 -14.34 -34.35 -17.69
CA VAL A 90 -14.91 -34.29 -19.04
C VAL A 90 -14.03 -35.02 -20.04
N ILE A 91 -12.70 -34.86 -19.98
CA ILE A 91 -11.75 -35.59 -20.83
C ILE A 91 -11.85 -37.11 -20.59
N ALA A 92 -11.98 -37.53 -19.33
CA ALA A 92 -12.16 -38.94 -18.96
C ALA A 92 -13.56 -39.48 -19.29
N GLY A 93 -14.47 -38.66 -19.82
CA GLY A 93 -15.84 -39.03 -20.16
C GLY A 93 -16.76 -39.30 -18.96
N ARG A 94 -16.31 -38.99 -17.73
CA ARG A 94 -17.12 -39.11 -16.50
C ARG A 94 -18.20 -38.03 -16.44
N ARG A 95 -17.96 -36.89 -17.09
CA ARG A 95 -18.93 -35.78 -17.26
C ARG A 95 -19.01 -35.39 -18.73
N ARG A 96 -20.11 -34.74 -19.13
CA ARG A 96 -20.29 -34.22 -20.50
C ARG A 96 -20.61 -32.73 -20.45
N LEU A 97 -19.92 -31.94 -21.26
CA LEU A 97 -20.25 -30.53 -21.51
C LEU A 97 -21.42 -30.46 -22.49
N GLN A 98 -22.51 -29.81 -22.09
CA GLN A 98 -23.62 -29.49 -22.97
C GLN A 98 -23.48 -28.04 -23.43
N LEU A 99 -23.20 -27.85 -24.72
CA LEU A 99 -23.06 -26.53 -25.34
C LEU A 99 -24.20 -26.35 -26.34
N SER A 100 -24.98 -25.29 -26.16
CA SER A 100 -25.99 -24.89 -27.14
C SER A 100 -25.30 -24.21 -28.32
N THR A 101 -25.00 -24.97 -29.36
CA THR A 101 -24.45 -24.44 -30.60
C THR A 101 -25.57 -24.26 -31.62
N LYS A 102 -25.78 -23.04 -32.11
CA LYS A 102 -26.61 -22.83 -33.31
C LYS A 102 -25.79 -23.24 -34.53
N CYS A 103 -26.19 -24.31 -35.21
CA CYS A 103 -25.60 -24.68 -36.49
C CYS A 103 -26.09 -23.70 -37.56
N ALA A 104 -25.16 -23.06 -38.29
CA ALA A 104 -25.52 -22.31 -39.49
C ALA A 104 -25.90 -23.33 -40.57
N SER A 105 -27.18 -23.39 -40.93
CA SER A 105 -27.64 -24.24 -42.03
C SER A 105 -27.02 -23.69 -43.31
N THR A 106 -26.06 -24.42 -43.89
CA THR A 106 -25.54 -24.06 -45.20
C THR A 106 -26.55 -24.61 -46.21
N THR A 107 -27.21 -23.72 -46.96
CA THR A 107 -28.16 -24.10 -48.00
C THR A 107 -27.41 -24.71 -49.19
N THR A 108 -26.97 -25.95 -49.07
CA THR A 108 -26.46 -26.74 -50.20
C THR A 108 -27.33 -27.97 -50.36
N SER A 109 -28.15 -27.92 -51.42
CA SER A 109 -28.80 -29.00 -52.18
C SER A 109 -29.04 -30.34 -51.46
N ALA A 110 -30.31 -30.70 -51.32
CA ALA A 110 -30.80 -32.01 -50.89
C ALA A 110 -30.02 -33.18 -51.52
N GLY A 111 -29.21 -33.84 -50.71
CA GLY A 111 -28.42 -35.00 -51.15
C GLY A 111 -27.40 -35.40 -50.09
N MET A 112 -27.80 -36.36 -49.25
CA MET A 112 -27.07 -36.96 -48.14
C MET A 112 -27.06 -36.15 -46.83
N ASP A 113 -27.25 -36.94 -45.78
CA ASP A 113 -27.41 -36.65 -44.36
C ASP A 113 -26.32 -35.69 -43.83
N ASP A 114 -26.50 -34.38 -44.03
CA ASP A 114 -25.77 -33.36 -43.27
C ASP A 114 -26.43 -33.25 -41.88
N ALA A 115 -26.31 -34.33 -41.11
CA ALA A 115 -26.37 -34.21 -39.67
C ALA A 115 -25.31 -33.17 -39.32
N CYS A 116 -25.72 -32.07 -38.69
CA CYS A 116 -24.82 -31.18 -37.98
C CYS A 116 -24.11 -32.03 -36.91
N THR A 117 -23.11 -32.81 -37.31
CA THR A 117 -22.13 -33.38 -36.41
C THR A 117 -21.33 -32.17 -36.00
N THR A 118 -21.79 -31.50 -34.95
CA THR A 118 -20.97 -30.67 -34.10
C THR A 118 -19.88 -31.60 -33.58
N ARG A 119 -18.84 -31.78 -34.40
CA ARG A 119 -17.72 -32.63 -34.09
C ARG A 119 -17.22 -32.11 -32.75
N PHE A 120 -17.40 -32.94 -31.73
CA PHE A 120 -16.94 -32.73 -30.37
C PHE A 120 -15.47 -32.34 -30.47
N ASN A 121 -15.20 -31.05 -30.50
CA ASN A 121 -13.89 -30.52 -30.84
C ASN A 121 -13.17 -30.31 -29.52
N HIS A 122 -12.11 -31.08 -29.26
CA HIS A 122 -11.25 -30.87 -28.10
C HIS A 122 -10.77 -29.42 -27.96
N ALA A 123 -10.68 -28.66 -29.08
CA ALA A 123 -10.42 -27.23 -29.02
C ALA A 123 -11.56 -26.44 -28.36
N LEU A 124 -12.83 -26.81 -28.58
CA LEU A 124 -13.99 -26.16 -27.97
C LEU A 124 -14.04 -26.40 -26.45
N GLU A 125 -13.78 -27.64 -26.02
CA GLU A 125 -13.69 -28.02 -24.61
C GLU A 125 -12.58 -27.24 -23.88
N ARG A 126 -11.36 -27.22 -24.45
CA ARG A 126 -10.25 -26.43 -23.90
C ARG A 126 -10.54 -24.93 -23.87
N ASN A 127 -11.16 -24.39 -24.93
CA ASN A 127 -11.54 -22.97 -24.97
C ASN A 127 -12.58 -22.63 -23.88
N TYR A 128 -13.53 -23.53 -23.60
CA TYR A 128 -14.50 -23.34 -22.53
C TYR A 128 -13.82 -23.26 -21.15
N PHE A 129 -12.93 -24.19 -20.83
CA PHE A 129 -12.22 -24.18 -19.54
C PHE A 129 -11.26 -23.00 -19.42
N THR A 130 -10.56 -22.65 -20.51
CA THR A 130 -9.72 -21.44 -20.57
C THR A 130 -10.54 -20.17 -20.31
N LEU A 131 -11.73 -20.06 -20.92
CA LEU A 131 -12.64 -18.94 -20.70
C LEU A 131 -13.08 -18.87 -19.23
N ARG A 132 -13.44 -20.01 -18.63
CA ARG A 132 -13.84 -20.09 -17.22
C ARG A 132 -12.71 -19.65 -16.29
N GLU A 133 -11.48 -20.09 -16.56
CA GLU A 133 -10.30 -19.68 -15.78
C GLU A 133 -10.09 -18.17 -15.84
N ARG A 134 -10.17 -17.57 -17.05
CA ARG A 134 -10.01 -16.12 -17.22
C ARG A 134 -11.09 -15.31 -16.51
N ILE A 135 -12.34 -15.79 -16.52
CA ILE A 135 -13.45 -15.14 -15.81
C ILE A 135 -13.17 -15.14 -14.31
N VAL A 136 -12.83 -16.29 -13.73
CA VAL A 136 -12.52 -16.40 -12.30
C VAL A 136 -11.33 -15.51 -11.93
N LEU A 137 -10.27 -15.50 -12.74
CA LEU A 137 -9.11 -14.64 -12.52
C LEU A 137 -9.50 -13.16 -12.50
N SER A 138 -10.28 -12.72 -13.49
CA SER A 138 -10.74 -11.33 -13.59
C SER A 138 -11.67 -10.97 -12.42
N GLU A 139 -12.55 -11.87 -12.02
CA GLU A 139 -13.44 -11.71 -10.87
C GLU A 139 -12.65 -11.52 -9.56
N LYS A 140 -11.66 -12.39 -9.29
CA LYS A 140 -10.81 -12.27 -8.10
C LYS A 140 -9.98 -10.98 -8.11
N MET A 141 -9.46 -10.58 -9.27
CA MET A 141 -8.75 -9.32 -9.41
C MET A 141 -9.65 -8.11 -9.13
N ILE A 142 -10.88 -8.10 -9.66
CA ILE A 142 -11.84 -7.02 -9.45
C ILE A 142 -12.25 -6.95 -7.98
N LEU A 143 -12.60 -8.08 -7.36
CA LEU A 143 -12.99 -8.14 -5.95
C LEU A 143 -11.84 -7.69 -5.04
N GLY A 144 -10.61 -8.15 -5.33
CA GLY A 144 -9.41 -7.72 -4.63
C GLY A 144 -9.18 -6.21 -4.75
N LEU A 145 -9.31 -5.64 -5.95
CA LEU A 145 -9.18 -4.20 -6.16
C LEU A 145 -10.27 -3.39 -5.44
N GLN A 146 -11.52 -3.85 -5.48
CA GLN A 146 -12.63 -3.21 -4.78
C GLN A 146 -12.37 -3.21 -3.26
N GLN A 147 -11.95 -4.34 -2.70
CA GLN A 147 -11.65 -4.45 -1.27
C GLN A 147 -10.42 -3.62 -0.89
N TYR A 148 -9.36 -3.60 -1.72
CA TYR A 148 -8.20 -2.73 -1.54
C TYR A 148 -8.61 -1.25 -1.48
N ILE A 149 -9.45 -0.78 -2.41
CA ILE A 149 -9.90 0.62 -2.42
C ILE A 149 -10.70 0.92 -1.15
N ALA A 150 -11.60 0.01 -0.74
CA ALA A 150 -12.41 0.19 0.46
C ALA A 150 -11.57 0.24 1.76
N GLU A 151 -10.49 -0.54 1.84
CA GLU A 151 -9.66 -0.64 3.05
C GLU A 151 -8.50 0.36 3.08
N GLN A 152 -7.91 0.69 1.93
CA GLN A 152 -6.67 1.47 1.84
C GLN A 152 -6.88 2.91 1.35
N CYS A 153 -7.95 3.18 0.60
CA CYS A 153 -8.23 4.48 -0.02
C CYS A 153 -9.44 5.20 0.57
N ALA A 154 -10.20 4.58 1.46
CA ALA A 154 -11.30 5.23 2.17
C ALA A 154 -10.75 6.09 3.32
N TYR A 155 -10.17 7.25 2.97
CA TYR A 155 -9.82 8.32 3.91
C TYR A 155 -9.93 9.69 3.25
#